data_AF-A0A8T4MSI7-F1
#
_entry.id   AF-A0A8T4MSI7-F1
#
_cell.length_a   1.000
_cell.length_b   1.000
_cell.length_c   1.000
_cell.angle_alpha   90.00
_cell.angle_beta   90.00
_cell.angle_gamma   90.00
#
_symmetry.space_group_name_H-M   'P 1'
#
loop_
_entity.id
_entity.type
_entity.pdbx_description
1 polymer ?
#
loop_
_entity_poly.entity_id
_entity_poly.type
_entity_poly.pdbx_seq_one_letter_code
_entity_poly.pdbx_strand_id
1 'polypeptide(L)'
;MPTNKLAENVFQIYFKEFGSCVYVIKQDRDNILIDTSSEENTQELLNELEKLKINPRDVHILLITHKHPDHIENNYLFPNATIYSEENINQLVLLNMRPIKVPGHTKDSLAFMYKDILFSGDTLFHFGIGRTDFKESVPEKIQESVNKLKHLPYNILAPGHI
;
A
#
# COMPACT_ATOMS: atom_id res chain seq x y z
N MET A 1 -5.56 -16.46 5.24
CA MET A 1 -4.56 -16.08 6.25
C MET A 1 -5.19 -14.99 7.10
N PRO A 2 -4.78 -14.71 8.35
CA PRO A 2 -5.56 -13.79 9.15
C PRO A 2 -5.35 -12.35 8.69
N THR A 3 -6.43 -11.69 8.28
CA THR A 3 -6.52 -10.23 8.36
C THR A 3 -6.12 -9.76 9.75
N ASN A 4 -5.15 -8.86 9.82
CA ASN A 4 -4.62 -8.33 11.08
C ASN A 4 -5.12 -6.90 11.31
N LYS A 5 -5.59 -6.58 12.51
CA LYS A 5 -6.06 -5.23 12.84
C LYS A 5 -4.89 -4.39 13.33
N LEU A 6 -4.51 -3.36 12.57
CA LEU A 6 -3.42 -2.45 12.93
C LEU A 6 -3.90 -1.30 13.83
N ALA A 7 -5.09 -0.78 13.56
CA ALA A 7 -5.74 0.26 14.36
C ALA A 7 -7.27 0.10 14.29
N GLU A 8 -8.02 0.96 14.98
CA GLU A 8 -9.47 0.88 15.09
C GLU A 8 -10.18 0.60 13.75
N ASN A 9 -9.77 1.32 12.69
CA ASN A 9 -10.33 1.26 11.35
C ASN A 9 -9.31 0.88 10.26
N VAL A 10 -8.16 0.32 10.64
CA VAL A 10 -7.08 -0.02 9.70
C VAL A 10 -6.73 -1.49 9.83
N PHE A 11 -6.74 -2.19 8.69
CA PHE A 11 -6.52 -3.63 8.60
C PHE A 11 -5.43 -3.93 7.57
N GLN A 12 -4.65 -4.96 7.85
CA GLN A 12 -3.64 -5.53 6.97
C GLN A 12 -4.12 -6.91 6.52
N ILE A 13 -4.02 -7.16 5.22
CA ILE A 13 -4.22 -8.46 4.60
C ILE A 13 -2.86 -8.88 4.04
N TYR A 14 -2.43 -10.08 4.37
CA TYR A 14 -1.23 -10.71 3.82
C TYR A 14 -1.59 -12.13 3.36
N PHE A 15 -0.79 -12.65 2.44
CA PHE A 15 -1.16 -13.79 1.62
C PHE A 15 -0.25 -15.00 1.86
N LYS A 16 -0.70 -16.17 1.39
CA LYS A 16 0.14 -17.38 1.43
C LYS A 16 1.16 -17.41 0.30
N GLU A 17 0.71 -17.04 -0.89
CA GLU A 17 1.54 -16.97 -2.09
C GLU A 17 2.23 -15.61 -2.17
N PHE A 18 3.11 -15.45 -3.15
CA PHE A 18 3.91 -14.23 -3.26
C PHE A 18 3.02 -13.05 -3.63
N GLY A 19 3.16 -11.96 -2.89
CA GLY A 19 2.36 -10.77 -3.12
C GLY A 19 2.54 -9.75 -2.03
N SER A 20 2.29 -8.49 -2.38
CA SER A 20 2.29 -7.42 -1.40
C SER A 20 1.18 -7.60 -0.36
N CYS A 21 1.41 -7.01 0.80
CA CYS A 21 0.37 -6.70 1.77
C CYS A 21 -0.64 -5.72 1.17
N VAL A 22 -1.92 -5.97 1.44
CA VAL A 22 -3.00 -5.05 1.11
C VAL A 22 -3.49 -4.40 2.39
N TYR A 23 -3.62 -3.08 2.39
CA TYR A 23 -4.13 -2.35 3.54
C TYR A 23 -5.50 -1.79 3.28
N VAL A 24 -6.37 -1.91 4.28
CA VAL A 24 -7.76 -1.45 4.21
C VAL A 24 -7.97 -0.41 5.29
N ILE A 25 -8.39 0.80 4.89
CA ILE A 25 -8.80 1.86 5.82
C ILE A 25 -10.30 2.05 5.65
N LYS A 26 -11.06 1.67 6.68
CA LYS A 26 -12.51 1.84 6.70
C LYS A 26 -12.85 3.25 7.14
N GLN A 27 -13.65 3.96 6.35
CA GLN A 27 -14.20 5.26 6.72
C GLN A 27 -15.72 5.22 6.63
N ASP A 28 -16.38 6.21 7.23
CA ASP A 28 -17.84 6.30 7.22
C ASP A 28 -18.42 6.49 5.80
N ARG A 29 -17.61 7.06 4.88
CA ARG A 29 -18.02 7.33 3.49
C ARG A 29 -17.17 6.58 2.46
N ASP A 30 -15.85 6.75 2.53
CA ASP A 30 -14.96 6.27 1.47
C ASP A 30 -13.95 5.25 2.01
N ASN A 31 -14.19 3.95 1.75
CA ASN A 31 -13.17 2.93 2.04
C ASN A 31 -11.98 3.10 1.10
N ILE A 32 -10.78 2.98 1.68
CA ILE A 32 -9.51 3.11 0.97
C ILE A 32 -8.79 1.77 1.00
N LEU A 33 -8.28 1.36 -0.16
CA LEU A 33 -7.28 0.30 -0.25
C LEU A 33 -5.90 0.88 -0.57
N ILE A 34 -4.86 0.23 -0.08
CA ILE A 34 -3.48 0.46 -0.49
C ILE A 34 -2.95 -0.86 -1.03
N ASP A 35 -2.57 -0.84 -2.32
CA ASP A 35 -2.20 -1.99 -3.15
C ASP A 35 -3.27 -3.09 -3.23
N THR A 36 -3.07 -4.08 -4.11
CA THR A 36 -4.05 -5.15 -4.37
C THR A 36 -3.46 -6.56 -4.46
N SER A 37 -2.15 -6.71 -4.25
CA SER A 37 -1.44 -8.00 -4.38
C SER A 37 -1.45 -8.59 -5.80
N SER A 38 -0.77 -9.73 -5.95
CA SER A 38 -0.66 -10.53 -7.18
C SER A 38 -1.97 -11.24 -7.55
N GLU A 39 -2.18 -11.59 -8.83
CA GLU A 39 -3.38 -12.27 -9.33
C GLU A 39 -3.60 -13.64 -8.67
N GLU A 40 -2.53 -14.36 -8.33
CA GLU A 40 -2.59 -15.63 -7.58
C GLU A 40 -3.31 -15.50 -6.23
N ASN A 41 -3.35 -14.29 -5.67
CA ASN A 41 -4.00 -13.98 -4.40
C ASN A 41 -5.45 -13.50 -4.54
N THR A 42 -6.01 -13.42 -5.76
CA THR A 42 -7.37 -12.90 -6.05
C THR A 42 -8.42 -13.46 -5.08
N GLN A 43 -8.52 -14.79 -4.98
CA GLN A 43 -9.58 -15.42 -4.19
C GLN A 43 -9.36 -15.21 -2.69
N GLU A 44 -8.10 -15.19 -2.23
CA GLU A 44 -7.79 -14.92 -0.82
C GLU A 44 -8.12 -13.46 -0.47
N LEU A 45 -7.78 -12.50 -1.33
CA LEU A 45 -8.13 -11.09 -1.15
C LEU A 45 -9.65 -10.90 -1.03
N LEU A 46 -10.44 -11.50 -1.92
CA LEU A 46 -11.90 -11.42 -1.88
C LEU A 46 -12.47 -12.01 -0.57
N ASN A 47 -11.94 -13.15 -0.12
CA ASN A 47 -12.38 -13.80 1.12
C ASN A 47 -12.05 -12.94 2.35
N GLU A 48 -10.89 -12.27 2.38
CA GLU A 48 -10.50 -11.39 3.50
C GLU A 48 -11.31 -10.08 3.50
N LEU A 49 -11.60 -9.50 2.33
CA LEU A 49 -12.50 -8.34 2.22
C LEU A 49 -13.93 -8.67 2.70
N GLU A 50 -14.44 -9.86 2.39
CA GLU A 50 -15.74 -10.32 2.87
C GLU A 50 -15.79 -10.41 4.40
N LYS A 51 -14.73 -10.92 5.04
CA LYS A 51 -14.62 -10.94 6.52
C LYS A 51 -14.64 -9.53 7.12
N LEU A 52 -14.07 -8.57 6.42
CA LEU A 52 -14.12 -7.15 6.77
C LEU A 52 -15.46 -6.47 6.43
N LYS A 53 -16.39 -7.20 5.82
CA LYS A 53 -17.67 -6.71 5.29
C LYS A 53 -17.47 -5.56 4.30
N ILE A 54 -16.55 -5.74 3.36
CA ILE A 54 -16.25 -4.79 2.28
C ILE A 54 -16.53 -5.48 0.95
N ASN A 55 -17.47 -4.94 0.18
CA ASN A 55 -17.59 -5.32 -1.22
C ASN A 55 -16.50 -4.57 -2.01
N PRO A 56 -15.86 -5.19 -3.03
CA PRO A 56 -14.94 -4.47 -3.90
C PRO A 56 -15.54 -3.21 -4.55
N ARG A 57 -16.86 -3.17 -4.75
CA ARG A 57 -17.60 -1.97 -5.22
C ARG A 57 -17.71 -0.85 -4.18
N ASP A 58 -17.49 -1.14 -2.91
CA ASP A 58 -17.52 -0.16 -1.81
C ASP A 58 -16.13 0.43 -1.52
N VAL A 59 -15.13 0.08 -2.32
CA VAL A 59 -13.81 0.72 -2.33
C VAL A 59 -13.86 1.91 -3.29
N HIS A 60 -13.59 3.10 -2.77
CA HIS A 60 -13.74 4.35 -3.52
C HIS A 60 -12.39 4.95 -3.91
N ILE A 61 -11.34 4.62 -3.16
CA ILE A 61 -9.98 5.12 -3.37
C ILE A 61 -9.04 3.92 -3.31
N LEU A 62 -8.21 3.78 -4.34
CA LEU A 62 -7.15 2.80 -4.39
C LEU A 62 -5.81 3.53 -4.53
N LEU A 63 -4.98 3.45 -3.50
CA LEU A 63 -3.65 4.04 -3.48
C LEU A 63 -2.62 2.98 -3.88
N ILE A 64 -1.78 3.30 -4.85
CA ILE A 64 -0.74 2.41 -5.35
C ILE A 64 0.60 2.89 -4.81
N THR A 65 1.33 2.01 -4.12
CA THR A 65 2.68 2.32 -3.65
C THR A 65 3.65 2.38 -4.82
N HIS A 66 3.62 1.41 -5.73
CA HIS A 66 4.35 1.40 -6.99
C HIS A 66 3.78 0.35 -7.95
N LYS A 67 4.21 0.36 -9.21
CA LYS A 67 3.59 -0.42 -10.29
C LYS A 67 4.23 -1.79 -10.56
N HIS A 68 4.75 -2.47 -9.54
CA HIS A 68 5.14 -3.88 -9.71
C HIS A 68 3.91 -4.80 -9.71
N PRO A 69 3.93 -5.92 -10.46
CA PRO A 69 2.76 -6.77 -10.63
C PRO A 69 2.17 -7.27 -9.31
N ASP A 70 3.02 -7.64 -8.36
CA ASP A 70 2.66 -8.11 -7.03
C ASP A 70 2.02 -7.04 -6.13
N HIS A 71 1.86 -5.80 -6.61
CA HIS A 71 1.14 -4.72 -5.96
C HIS A 71 -0.16 -4.33 -6.66
N ILE A 72 -0.33 -4.65 -7.95
CA ILE A 72 -1.37 -4.02 -8.80
C ILE A 72 -2.23 -4.97 -9.61
N GLU A 73 -1.89 -6.26 -9.67
CA GLU A 73 -2.55 -7.21 -10.58
C GLU A 73 -4.06 -7.35 -10.31
N ASN A 74 -4.51 -7.13 -9.07
CA ASN A 74 -5.92 -7.20 -8.69
C ASN A 74 -6.68 -5.86 -8.75
N ASN A 75 -6.09 -4.80 -9.33
CA ASN A 75 -6.76 -3.49 -9.43
C ASN A 75 -8.12 -3.55 -10.13
N TYR A 76 -8.29 -4.49 -11.08
CA TYR A 76 -9.52 -4.68 -11.84
C TYR A 76 -10.73 -5.09 -10.98
N LEU A 77 -10.51 -5.60 -9.76
CA LEU A 77 -11.57 -5.99 -8.84
C LEU A 77 -12.35 -4.80 -8.27
N PHE A 78 -11.81 -3.57 -8.37
CA PHE A 78 -12.34 -2.38 -7.69
C PHE A 78 -12.88 -1.35 -8.70
N PRO A 79 -14.00 -1.64 -9.40
CA PRO A 79 -14.45 -0.85 -10.54
C PRO A 79 -14.93 0.57 -10.19
N ASN A 80 -15.24 0.83 -8.92
CA ASN A 80 -15.69 2.14 -8.44
C ASN A 80 -14.54 2.97 -7.84
N ALA A 81 -13.36 2.38 -7.68
CA ALA A 81 -12.25 3.07 -7.07
C ALA A 81 -11.60 4.05 -8.04
N THR A 82 -11.35 5.27 -7.57
CA THR A 82 -10.39 6.16 -8.22
C THR A 82 -8.99 5.70 -7.83
N ILE A 83 -8.17 5.34 -8.83
CA ILE A 83 -6.81 4.85 -8.62
C ILE A 83 -5.85 6.04 -8.57
N TYR A 84 -5.10 6.16 -7.48
CA TYR A 84 -4.02 7.13 -7.31
C TYR A 84 -2.67 6.42 -7.29
N SER A 85 -1.80 6.82 -8.19
CA SER A 85 -0.40 6.40 -8.27
C SER A 85 0.49 7.63 -8.41
N GLU A 86 1.80 7.47 -8.56
CA GLU A 86 2.74 8.60 -8.66
C GLU A 86 2.34 9.67 -9.69
N GLU A 87 1.74 9.25 -10.80
CA GLU A 87 1.35 10.11 -11.93
C GLU A 87 0.25 11.14 -11.58
N ASN A 88 -0.66 10.80 -10.67
CA ASN A 88 -1.82 11.62 -10.33
C ASN A 88 -1.97 11.84 -8.81
N ILE A 89 -1.00 11.45 -7.99
CA ILE A 89 -1.10 11.52 -6.53
C ILE A 89 -1.26 12.96 -6.01
N ASN A 90 -0.82 13.95 -6.78
CA ASN A 90 -1.03 15.37 -6.48
C ASN A 90 -2.50 15.80 -6.52
N GLN A 91 -3.38 15.00 -7.11
CA GLN A 91 -4.82 15.23 -7.17
C GLN A 91 -5.56 14.65 -5.95
N LEU A 92 -4.90 13.82 -5.13
CA LEU A 92 -5.50 13.22 -3.96
C LEU A 92 -5.83 14.30 -2.91
N VAL A 93 -7.12 14.44 -2.60
CA VAL A 93 -7.60 15.29 -1.51
C VAL A 93 -8.28 14.40 -0.47
N LEU A 94 -7.51 13.92 0.49
CA LEU A 94 -8.03 13.13 1.60
C LEU A 94 -7.47 13.63 2.94
N LEU A 95 -8.36 13.97 3.85
CA LEU A 95 -7.99 14.42 5.19
C LEU A 95 -7.20 13.31 5.89
N ASN A 96 -6.10 13.67 6.55
CA ASN A 96 -5.20 12.78 7.29
C ASN A 96 -4.43 11.74 6.46
N MET A 97 -4.42 11.83 5.12
CA MET A 97 -3.55 11.01 4.28
C MET A 97 -2.50 11.89 3.61
N ARG A 98 -1.23 11.65 3.92
CA ARG A 98 -0.10 12.37 3.31
C ARG A 98 0.70 11.43 2.40
N PRO A 99 0.61 11.58 1.07
CA PRO A 99 1.48 10.87 0.14
C PRO A 99 2.91 11.42 0.21
N ILE A 100 3.89 10.53 0.05
CA ILE A 100 5.32 10.83 0.17
C ILE A 100 6.06 10.10 -0.95
N LYS A 101 6.67 10.85 -1.87
CA LYS A 101 7.59 10.25 -2.86
C LYS A 101 8.83 9.69 -2.17
N VAL A 102 9.15 8.44 -2.51
CA VAL A 102 10.24 7.64 -1.93
C VAL A 102 10.94 6.80 -3.01
N PRO A 103 11.48 7.43 -4.08
CA PRO A 103 12.15 6.69 -5.14
C PRO A 103 13.33 5.88 -4.59
N GLY A 104 13.58 4.72 -5.18
CA GLY A 104 14.65 3.84 -4.74
C GLY A 104 14.45 2.43 -5.27
N HIS A 105 13.46 1.73 -4.72
CA HIS A 105 13.03 0.43 -5.21
C HIS A 105 12.49 0.53 -6.63
N THR A 106 11.61 1.49 -6.86
CA THR A 106 11.26 1.97 -8.21
C THR A 106 11.33 3.50 -8.25
N LYS A 107 11.37 4.08 -9.45
CA LYS A 107 11.27 5.53 -9.64
C LYS A 107 9.93 6.13 -9.22
N ASP A 108 8.85 5.34 -9.27
CA ASP A 108 7.46 5.75 -8.98
C ASP A 108 7.03 5.39 -7.55
N SER A 109 7.94 4.92 -6.70
CA SER A 109 7.64 4.52 -5.34
C SER A 109 7.05 5.66 -4.49
N LEU A 110 5.92 5.35 -3.84
CA LEU A 110 5.19 6.15 -2.89
C LEU A 110 5.10 5.44 -1.53
N ALA A 111 5.12 6.24 -0.48
CA ALA A 111 4.70 5.87 0.86
C ALA A 111 3.54 6.78 1.28
N PHE A 112 2.73 6.29 2.22
CA PHE A 112 1.57 7.00 2.71
C PHE A 112 1.60 7.10 4.23
N MET A 113 1.48 8.33 4.74
CA MET A 113 1.32 8.56 6.17
C MET A 113 -0.16 8.78 6.47
N TYR A 114 -0.73 7.93 7.32
CA TYR A 114 -2.10 8.07 7.79
C TYR A 114 -2.13 8.02 9.31
N LYS A 115 -2.47 9.17 9.93
CA LYS A 115 -2.34 9.36 11.39
C LYS A 115 -0.90 9.02 11.84
N ASP A 116 -0.73 7.97 12.64
CA ASP A 116 0.53 7.44 13.17
C ASP A 116 0.95 6.11 12.51
N ILE A 117 0.37 5.76 11.35
CA ILE A 117 0.70 4.57 10.56
C ILE A 117 1.42 4.98 9.27
N LEU A 118 2.61 4.41 9.05
CA LEU A 118 3.37 4.58 7.83
C LEU A 118 3.21 3.36 6.93
N PHE A 119 2.50 3.52 5.81
CA PHE A 119 2.50 2.54 4.72
C PHE A 119 3.70 2.79 3.81
N SER A 120 4.75 2.00 3.96
CA SER A 120 6.06 2.29 3.34
C SER A 120 6.25 1.67 1.96
N GLY A 121 5.31 0.83 1.50
CA GLY A 121 5.50 -0.01 0.32
C GLY A 121 6.84 -0.73 0.38
N ASP A 122 7.55 -0.75 -0.74
CA ASP A 122 8.84 -1.44 -0.87
C ASP A 122 10.05 -0.55 -0.55
N THR A 123 9.84 0.56 0.15
CA THR A 123 10.97 1.41 0.56
C THR A 123 11.61 0.93 1.86
N LEU A 124 10.79 0.60 2.87
CA LEU A 124 11.24 0.29 4.22
C LEU A 124 10.44 -0.87 4.80
N PHE A 125 11.14 -1.92 5.21
CA PHE A 125 10.60 -3.09 5.87
C PHE A 125 11.04 -3.16 7.33
N HIS A 126 10.41 -4.06 8.12
CA HIS A 126 10.83 -4.31 9.50
C HIS A 126 12.31 -4.73 9.59
N PHE A 127 12.77 -5.53 8.63
CA PHE A 127 14.13 -6.09 8.59
C PHE A 127 14.84 -5.86 7.26
N GLY A 128 14.60 -4.73 6.61
CA GLY A 128 15.26 -4.44 5.33
C GLY A 128 14.65 -3.29 4.56
N ILE A 129 14.92 -3.31 3.26
CA ILE A 129 14.45 -2.36 2.26
C ILE A 129 14.09 -3.16 1.01
N GLY A 130 13.26 -2.61 0.13
CA GLY A 130 13.00 -3.24 -1.16
C GLY A 130 14.26 -3.32 -2.01
N ARG A 131 14.24 -4.25 -2.95
CA ARG A 131 15.34 -4.51 -3.88
C ARG A 131 15.67 -3.27 -4.70
N THR A 132 16.93 -3.10 -5.08
CA THR A 132 17.37 -1.98 -5.93
C THR A 132 18.19 -2.44 -7.11
N ASP A 133 18.08 -3.71 -7.50
CA ASP A 133 18.84 -4.31 -8.59
C ASP A 133 18.05 -4.38 -9.92
N PHE A 134 16.76 -4.01 -9.89
CA PHE A 134 15.93 -3.94 -11.09
C PHE A 134 16.22 -2.69 -11.94
N LYS A 135 15.94 -2.75 -13.25
CA LYS A 135 16.26 -1.68 -14.21
C LYS A 135 15.52 -0.36 -13.91
N GLU A 136 14.34 -0.45 -13.32
CA GLU A 136 13.46 0.64 -12.93
C GLU A 136 13.79 1.25 -11.56
N SER A 137 14.72 0.62 -10.83
CA SER A 137 15.21 1.12 -9.54
C SER A 137 15.99 2.42 -9.72
N VAL A 138 16.12 3.15 -8.61
CA VAL A 138 16.99 4.34 -8.50
C VAL A 138 17.88 4.14 -7.27
N PRO A 139 18.89 3.25 -7.33
CA PRO A 139 19.61 2.75 -6.15
C PRO A 139 20.23 3.86 -5.31
N GLU A 140 20.72 4.91 -5.94
CA GLU A 140 21.29 6.09 -5.30
C GLU A 140 20.28 6.88 -4.44
N LYS A 141 18.97 6.67 -4.64
CA LYS A 141 17.90 7.36 -3.90
C LYS A 141 17.35 6.56 -2.72
N ILE A 142 17.57 5.25 -2.64
CA ILE A 142 16.92 4.42 -1.61
C ILE A 142 17.31 4.86 -0.19
N GLN A 143 18.57 5.21 0.03
CA GLN A 143 19.03 5.61 1.37
C GLN A 143 18.44 6.95 1.80
N GLU A 144 18.25 7.89 0.87
CA GLU A 144 17.57 9.17 1.12
C GLU A 144 16.10 8.92 1.49
N SER A 145 15.40 8.08 0.72
CA SER A 145 14.01 7.70 0.95
C SER A 145 13.81 6.98 2.30
N VAL A 146 14.68 6.03 2.62
CA VAL A 146 14.66 5.31 3.90
C VAL A 146 14.92 6.26 5.07
N ASN A 147 15.92 7.14 4.97
CA ASN A 147 16.21 8.12 6.01
C ASN A 147 15.04 9.07 6.21
N LYS A 148 14.42 9.53 5.12
CA LYS A 148 13.22 10.36 5.17
C LYS A 148 12.09 9.66 5.93
N LEU A 149 11.82 8.39 5.63
CA LEU A 149 10.76 7.62 6.29
C LEU A 149 11.04 7.40 7.78
N LYS A 150 12.25 6.97 8.15
CA LYS A 150 12.63 6.67 9.54
C LYS A 150 12.51 7.85 10.52
N HIS A 151 12.54 9.09 10.02
CA HIS A 151 12.42 10.30 10.84
C HIS A 151 10.98 10.84 10.90
N LEU A 152 10.00 10.14 10.32
CA LEU A 152 8.59 10.51 10.42
C LEU A 152 8.00 10.05 11.76
N PRO A 153 7.02 10.78 12.31
CA PRO A 153 6.43 10.46 13.60
C PRO A 153 5.34 9.38 13.45
N TYR A 154 5.72 8.15 13.12
CA TYR A 154 4.82 7.00 13.08
C TYR A 154 5.10 6.04 14.24
N ASN A 155 4.06 5.36 14.71
CA ASN A 155 4.12 4.31 15.72
C ASN A 155 4.03 2.91 15.09
N ILE A 156 3.38 2.80 13.93
CA ILE A 156 3.16 1.53 13.22
C ILE A 156 3.80 1.62 11.83
N LEU A 157 4.66 0.66 11.51
CA LEU A 157 5.19 0.45 10.17
C LEU A 157 4.34 -0.61 9.45
N ALA A 158 3.89 -0.30 8.24
CA ALA A 158 3.04 -1.13 7.39
C ALA A 158 3.72 -1.30 6.01
N PRO A 159 4.64 -2.27 5.88
CA PRO A 159 5.44 -2.45 4.66
C PRO A 159 4.69 -3.10 3.50
N GLY A 160 5.24 -3.00 2.28
CA GLY A 160 4.73 -3.75 1.12
C GLY A 160 4.85 -5.26 1.30
N HIS A 161 5.91 -5.74 1.97
CA HIS A 161 6.15 -7.17 2.24
C HIS A 161 6.50 -7.41 3.72
N ILE A 162 6.17 -8.60 4.24
CA ILE A 162 6.46 -9.04 5.62
C ILE A 162 7.45 -10.20 5.68
#